data_AF-A0A0Q5ZLZ0-F1
#
_entry.id   AF-A0A0Q5ZLZ0-F1
#
_cell.length_a   1.000
_cell.length_b   1.000
_cell.length_c   1.000
_cell.angle_alpha   90.00
_cell.angle_beta   90.00
_cell.angle_gamma   90.00
#
_symmetry.space_group_name_H-M   'P 1'
#
loop_
_entity.id
_entity.type
_entity.pdbx_description
1 polymer ?
#
loop_
_entity_poly.entity_id
_entity_poly.type
_entity_poly.pdbx_seq_one_letter_code
_entity_poly.pdbx_strand_id
1 'polypeptide(L)'
;MNTKLTLTIEKSVIERAKKYAKNRERSLSELIENYLKALVNTESDKKGQEDLTATVKSLKGSFKMPKDFDEKKELTNRLTEKYL
;
A
#
# COMPACT_ATOMS: atom_id res chain seq x y z
N MET A 1 19.15 -11.21 -6.12
CA MET A 1 20.26 -10.89 -7.03
C MET A 1 20.05 -9.47 -7.51
N ASN A 2 21.05 -8.58 -7.38
CA ASN A 2 20.87 -7.16 -7.74
C ASN A 2 21.37 -6.94 -9.17
N THR A 3 20.54 -6.31 -10.01
CA THR A 3 20.86 -5.99 -11.39
C THR A 3 20.84 -4.47 -11.58
N LYS A 4 21.67 -3.97 -12.51
CA LYS A 4 21.74 -2.54 -12.83
C LYS A 4 20.76 -2.21 -13.96
N LEU A 5 19.85 -1.28 -13.73
CA LEU A 5 18.97 -0.71 -14.75
C LEU A 5 19.48 0.67 -15.16
N THR A 6 19.68 0.88 -16.46
CA THR A 6 20.09 2.18 -17.02
C THR A 6 18.89 2.81 -17.73
N LEU A 7 18.51 4.02 -17.32
CA LEU A 7 17.36 4.74 -17.88
C LEU A 7 17.83 6.05 -18.54
N THR A 8 17.28 6.36 -19.71
CA THR A 8 17.49 7.65 -20.38
C THR A 8 16.38 8.61 -19.92
N ILE A 9 16.76 9.63 -19.17
CA ILE A 9 15.85 10.63 -18.59
C ILE A 9 16.46 12.01 -18.80
N GLU A 10 15.62 13.03 -18.97
CA GLU A 10 16.08 14.42 -19.06
C GLU A 10 16.92 14.84 -17.85
N LYS A 11 18.03 15.55 -18.10
CA LYS A 11 18.92 16.06 -17.06
C LYS A 11 18.18 16.93 -16.02
N SER A 12 17.25 17.78 -16.48
CA SER A 12 16.46 18.67 -15.62
C SER A 12 15.61 17.90 -14.60
N VAL A 13 15.15 16.71 -14.97
CA VAL A 13 14.34 15.83 -14.11
C VAL A 13 15.24 15.12 -13.10
N ILE A 14 16.41 14.63 -13.54
CA ILE A 14 17.39 13.97 -12.65
C ILE A 14 17.83 14.92 -11.52
N GLU A 15 18.10 16.19 -11.83
CA GLU A 15 18.52 17.17 -10.82
C GLU A 15 17.43 17.43 -9.77
N ARG A 16 16.18 17.62 -10.22
CA ARG A 16 15.02 17.80 -9.34
C ARG A 16 14.79 16.56 -8.47
N ALA A 17 14.88 15.37 -9.05
CA ALA A 17 14.70 14.12 -8.33
C ALA A 17 15.81 13.87 -7.30
N LYS A 18 17.07 14.16 -7.61
CA LYS A 18 18.19 14.08 -6.65
C LYS A 18 18.00 15.05 -5.48
N LYS A 19 17.56 16.28 -5.74
CA LYS A 19 17.26 17.26 -4.68
C LYS A 19 16.14 16.78 -3.77
N TYR A 20 15.06 16.24 -4.36
CA TYR A 20 13.96 15.64 -3.61
C TYR A 20 14.42 14.48 -2.72
N ALA A 21 15.22 13.55 -3.27
CA ALA A 21 15.75 12.41 -2.53
C ALA A 21 16.63 12.84 -1.34
N LYS A 22 17.53 13.79 -1.58
CA LYS A 22 18.42 14.34 -0.53
C LYS A 22 17.64 14.99 0.60
N ASN A 23 16.59 15.77 0.28
CA ASN A 23 15.74 16.41 1.29
C ASN A 23 14.96 15.39 2.15
N ARG A 24 14.82 14.15 1.69
CA ARG A 24 14.14 13.05 2.38
C ARG A 24 15.12 12.06 3.01
N GLU A 25 16.42 12.35 2.98
CA GLU A 25 17.49 11.44 3.43
C GLU A 25 17.42 10.05 2.75
N ARG A 26 16.95 10.00 1.50
CA ARG A 26 16.84 8.77 0.71
C ARG A 26 17.71 8.84 -0.53
N SER A 27 18.10 7.69 -1.06
CA SER A 27 18.77 7.62 -2.35
C SER A 27 17.76 7.66 -3.50
N LEU A 28 18.16 8.22 -4.64
CA LEU A 28 17.31 8.21 -5.84
C LEU A 28 17.03 6.77 -6.32
N SER A 29 18.02 5.89 -6.23
CA SER A 29 17.90 4.47 -6.60
C SER A 29 16.83 3.78 -5.76
N GLU A 30 16.83 4.01 -4.45
CA GLU A 30 15.84 3.45 -3.52
C GLU A 30 14.42 3.97 -3.80
N LEU A 31 14.27 5.26 -4.11
CA LEU A 31 12.97 5.83 -4.48
C LEU A 31 12.41 5.16 -5.75
N ILE A 32 13.24 4.98 -6.77
CA ILE A 32 12.82 4.33 -8.02
C ILE A 32 12.53 2.85 -7.80
N GLU A 33 13.37 2.14 -7.04
CA GLU A 33 13.14 0.73 -6.71
C GLU A 33 11.82 0.54 -5.97
N ASN A 34 11.53 1.37 -4.95
CA ASN A 34 10.28 1.31 -4.20
C ASN A 34 9.07 1.66 -5.08
N TYR A 35 9.21 2.63 -5.97
CA TYR A 35 8.14 2.98 -6.92
C TYR A 35 7.83 1.82 -7.88
N LEU A 36 8.87 1.19 -8.46
CA LEU A 36 8.71 0.02 -9.32
C LEU A 36 8.10 -1.17 -8.56
N LYS A 37 8.52 -1.41 -7.31
CA LYS A 37 7.89 -2.44 -6.46
C LYS A 37 6.41 -2.16 -6.23
N ALA A 38 6.03 -0.92 -5.94
CA ALA A 38 4.63 -0.56 -5.72
C ALA A 38 3.78 -0.77 -7.00
N LEU A 39 4.32 -0.40 -8.17
CA LEU A 39 3.65 -0.60 -9.45
C LEU A 39 3.46 -2.09 -9.78
N VAL A 40 4.51 -2.90 -9.59
CA VAL A 40 4.48 -4.32 -9.93
C VAL A 40 3.68 -5.13 -8.91
N ASN A 41 3.75 -4.80 -7.62
CA ASN A 41 2.94 -5.46 -6.60
C ASN A 41 1.44 -5.29 -6.89
N THR A 42 1.01 -4.09 -7.29
CA THR A 42 -0.39 -3.83 -7.67
C THR A 42 -0.85 -4.67 -8.87
N GLU A 43 0.05 -5.03 -9.78
CA GLU A 43 -0.24 -5.89 -10.94
C GLU A 43 -0.19 -7.38 -10.58
N SER A 44 0.74 -7.80 -9.71
CA SER A 44 0.87 -9.20 -9.26
C SER A 44 -0.21 -9.62 -8.25
N ASP A 45 -0.80 -8.67 -7.52
CA ASP A 45 -1.90 -8.91 -6.56
C ASP A 45 -3.22 -9.27 -7.27
N LYS A 46 -3.28 -9.22 -8.61
CA LYS A 46 -4.39 -9.83 -9.37
C LYS A 46 -4.22 -11.34 -9.58
N LYS A 47 -3.05 -11.92 -9.27
CA LYS A 47 -2.80 -13.36 -9.30
C LYS A 47 -2.64 -13.93 -7.89
N GLY A 48 -3.78 -14.07 -7.23
CA GLY A 48 -3.89 -14.84 -6.01
C GLY A 48 -4.23 -13.95 -4.83
N GLN A 49 -5.43 -14.17 -4.32
CA GLN A 49 -5.86 -13.87 -2.95
C GLN A 49 -4.73 -13.30 -2.09
N GLU A 50 -4.85 -12.00 -1.78
CA GLU A 50 -4.22 -11.30 -0.67
C GLU A 50 -3.72 -12.30 0.39
N ASP A 51 -2.40 -12.33 0.60
CA ASP A 51 -1.77 -13.05 1.72
C ASP A 51 -2.19 -12.38 3.03
N LEU A 52 -3.46 -12.55 3.40
CA LEU A 52 -3.95 -12.29 4.73
C LEU A 52 -3.09 -13.15 5.66
N THR A 53 -2.47 -12.50 6.64
CA THR A 53 -1.70 -13.19 7.69
C THR A 53 -2.55 -14.34 8.25
N ALA A 54 -1.94 -15.45 8.67
CA ALA A 54 -2.67 -16.65 9.13
C ALA A 54 -3.80 -16.33 10.12
N THR A 55 -3.57 -15.36 11.01
CA THR A 55 -4.56 -14.81 11.95
C THR A 55 -5.73 -14.10 11.27
N VAL A 56 -5.46 -13.26 10.27
CA VAL A 56 -6.52 -12.54 9.54
C VAL A 56 -7.33 -13.52 8.68
N LYS A 57 -6.67 -14.53 8.12
CA LYS A 57 -7.33 -15.60 7.36
C LYS A 57 -8.23 -16.46 8.23
N SER A 58 -7.83 -16.78 9.46
CA SER A 58 -8.67 -17.55 10.39
C SER A 58 -9.87 -16.74 10.92
N LEU A 59 -9.74 -15.41 11.00
CA LEU A 59 -10.82 -14.52 11.40
C LEU A 59 -11.80 -14.22 10.25
N LYS A 60 -11.36 -14.30 8.99
CA LYS A 60 -12.22 -14.08 7.82
C LYS A 60 -13.37 -15.09 7.79
N GLY A 61 -14.60 -14.60 7.91
CA GLY A 61 -15.81 -15.44 7.94
C GLY A 61 -16.18 -16.02 9.31
N SER A 62 -15.42 -15.71 10.36
CA SER A 62 -15.79 -16.06 11.75
C SER A 62 -17.00 -15.28 12.24
N PHE A 63 -17.21 -14.07 11.71
CA PHE A 63 -18.37 -13.25 11.99
C PHE A 63 -19.54 -13.64 11.09
N LYS A 64 -20.68 -13.98 11.70
CA LYS A 64 -21.95 -14.23 11.00
C LYS A 64 -22.81 -12.98 11.11
N MET A 65 -23.02 -12.31 9.98
CA MET A 65 -23.83 -11.09 9.92
C MET A 65 -25.32 -11.43 10.17
N PRO A 66 -26.00 -10.71 11.10
CA PRO A 66 -27.45 -10.78 11.24
C PRO A 66 -28.14 -10.36 9.94
N LYS A 67 -29.32 -10.92 9.64
CA LYS A 67 -30.08 -10.59 8.42
C LYS A 67 -30.52 -9.13 8.35
N ASP A 68 -30.72 -8.49 9.50
CA ASP A 68 -31.19 -7.11 9.63
C ASP A 68 -30.06 -6.14 10.01
N PHE A 69 -28.81 -6.46 9.65
CA PHE A 69 -27.66 -5.63 10.02
C PHE A 69 -27.56 -4.39 9.12
N ASP A 70 -27.77 -3.22 9.71
CA ASP A 70 -27.53 -1.92 9.06
C ASP A 70 -26.10 -1.45 9.36
N GLU A 71 -25.20 -1.71 8.41
CA GLU A 71 -23.78 -1.38 8.48
C GLU A 71 -23.52 0.10 8.81
N LYS A 72 -24.33 1.02 8.23
CA LYS A 72 -24.11 2.46 8.37
C LYS A 72 -24.50 2.94 9.75
N LYS A 73 -25.62 2.42 10.27
CA LYS A 73 -26.11 2.75 11.61
C LYS A 73 -25.14 2.26 12.69
N GLU A 74 -24.68 1.02 12.59
CA GLU A 74 -23.73 0.44 13.55
C GLU A 74 -22.37 1.15 13.51
N LEU A 75 -21.87 1.50 12.33
CA LEU A 75 -20.64 2.28 12.20
C LEU A 75 -20.76 3.64 12.89
N THR A 76 -21.89 4.32 12.69
CA THR A 76 -22.16 5.63 13.30
C THR A 76 -22.20 5.50 14.83
N ASN A 77 -22.96 4.54 15.35
CA ASN A 77 -23.04 4.29 16.80
C ASN A 77 -21.66 4.03 17.40
N ARG A 78 -20.83 3.21 16.73
CA ARG A 78 -19.50 2.87 17.24
C ARG A 78 -18.53 4.04 17.25
N LEU A 79 -18.61 4.91 16.23
CA LEU A 79 -17.81 6.13 16.18
C LEU A 79 -18.27 7.13 17.25
N THR A 80 -19.59 7.23 17.48
CA THR A 80 -20.14 8.02 18.58
C THR A 80 -19.61 7.53 19.92
N GLU A 81 -19.77 6.25 20.26
CA GLU A 81 -19.26 5.69 21.54
C GLU A 81 -17.74 5.90 21.75
N LYS A 82 -16.96 5.93 20.66
CA LYS A 82 -15.51 6.04 20.75
C LYS A 82 -15.03 7.48 20.97
N TYR A 83 -15.75 8.47 20.44
CA TYR A 83 -15.27 9.85 20.33
C TYR A 83 -16.18 10.91 20.98
N LEU A 84 -17.42 10.56 21.34
CA LEU A 84 -18.40 11.40 22.04
C LEU A 84 -18.68 10.81 23.42
#